data_AF-A0A8J6R6L7-F1
#
_entry.id   AF-A0A8J6R6L7-F1
#
_cell.length_a   1.000
_cell.length_b   1.000
_cell.length_c   1.000
_cell.angle_alpha   90.00
_cell.angle_beta   90.00
_cell.angle_gamma   90.00
#
_symmetry.space_group_name_H-M   'P 1'
#
loop_
_entity.id
_entity.type
_entity.pdbx_description
1 polymer ?
#
loop_
_entity_poly.entity_id
_entity_poly.type
_entity_poly.pdbx_seq_one_letter_code
_entity_poly.pdbx_strand_id
1 'polypeptide(L)'
;MNPELKTSDYTDSSTPEFADVEGRADIEVTSTEPAPLVVQPHQQSQSSEQWSQIGDRVSYYLGQLPDLLSDFFNQNQRLLINLGLLFGGIVTVKITLAILDAINDIPLLAPTFELVGIGYSAWFVYRYLLKVENRQELSQEIDVLKQQVVGGQK
;
A
#
# COMPACT_ATOMS: atom_id res chain seq x y z
N MET A 1 2.49 -49.80 6.13
CA MET A 1 3.86 -49.26 6.23
C MET A 1 3.75 -47.75 6.32
N ASN A 2 4.36 -47.19 7.37
CA ASN A 2 4.62 -45.78 7.67
C ASN A 2 3.46 -44.86 8.17
N PRO A 3 3.75 -43.87 9.04
CA PRO A 3 4.01 -44.10 10.48
C PRO A 3 3.37 -43.06 11.45
N GLU A 4 3.36 -43.44 12.73
CA GLU A 4 3.58 -42.66 13.97
C GLU A 4 2.66 -41.51 14.42
N LEU A 5 1.82 -41.86 15.41
CA LEU A 5 1.34 -41.00 16.48
C LEU A 5 2.44 -40.82 17.54
N LYS A 6 2.66 -39.59 18.02
CA LYS A 6 3.28 -39.34 19.32
C LYS A 6 2.61 -38.15 20.01
N THR A 7 1.57 -38.49 20.77
CA THR A 7 1.00 -37.72 21.89
C THR A 7 2.07 -37.44 22.93
N SER A 8 2.22 -36.18 23.32
CA SER A 8 3.02 -35.75 24.45
C SER A 8 2.40 -36.21 25.77
N ASP A 9 3.25 -36.75 26.64
CA ASP A 9 2.97 -37.28 27.96
C ASP A 9 2.21 -36.31 28.90
N TYR A 10 1.16 -36.83 29.52
CA TYR A 10 0.66 -36.34 30.81
C TYR A 10 0.98 -37.42 31.85
N THR A 11 2.06 -37.23 32.60
CA THR A 11 2.29 -37.83 33.92
C THR A 11 1.68 -36.87 34.94
N ASP A 12 0.65 -37.25 35.68
CA ASP A 12 0.55 -38.26 36.72
C ASP A 12 0.35 -37.55 38.05
N SER A 13 -0.88 -37.72 38.51
CA SER A 13 -1.41 -37.50 39.84
C SER A 13 -0.39 -37.69 40.96
N SER A 14 -0.33 -36.70 41.85
CA SER A 14 0.07 -36.91 43.24
C SER A 14 -0.89 -36.13 44.12
N THR A 15 -1.95 -36.83 44.53
CA THR A 15 -2.79 -36.47 45.68
C THR A 15 -2.09 -36.93 46.95
N PRO A 16 -2.07 -36.10 47.99
CA PRO A 16 -2.47 -36.57 49.31
C PRO A 16 -3.54 -35.63 49.86
N GLU A 17 -4.74 -36.14 50.13
CA GLU A 17 -5.14 -36.69 51.43
C GLU A 17 -5.98 -35.64 52.17
N PHE A 18 -7.30 -35.76 52.02
CA PHE A 18 -8.27 -35.01 52.80
C PHE A 18 -8.34 -35.63 54.19
N ALA A 19 -7.78 -34.93 55.19
CA ALA A 19 -8.11 -35.18 56.58
C ALA A 19 -9.17 -34.16 57.01
N ASP A 20 -10.36 -34.69 57.29
CA ASP A 20 -11.48 -34.01 57.94
C ASP A 20 -11.01 -33.24 59.19
N VAL A 21 -11.37 -31.97 59.27
CA VAL A 21 -11.56 -31.29 60.56
C VAL A 21 -12.91 -30.59 60.51
N GLU A 22 -13.93 -31.37 60.85
CA GLU A 22 -15.23 -30.87 61.28
C GLU A 22 -15.11 -30.27 62.68
N GLY A 23 -15.62 -29.05 62.86
CA GLY A 23 -16.03 -28.54 64.17
C GLY A 23 -15.36 -27.23 64.61
N ARG A 24 -16.05 -26.10 64.39
CA ARG A 24 -16.89 -25.44 65.40
C ARG A 24 -17.41 -24.10 64.89
N ALA A 25 -18.61 -23.79 65.35
CA ALA A 25 -19.47 -22.74 64.88
C ALA A 25 -19.38 -21.51 65.77
N ASP A 26 -19.02 -20.37 65.18
CA ASP A 26 -19.24 -19.05 65.74
C ASP A 26 -18.96 -17.98 64.67
N ILE A 27 -19.88 -17.84 63.70
CA ILE A 27 -20.01 -16.59 62.96
C ILE A 27 -20.81 -15.65 63.85
N GLU A 28 -20.10 -14.94 64.73
CA GLU A 28 -20.64 -13.75 65.39
C GLU A 28 -20.75 -12.64 64.34
N VAL A 29 -21.97 -12.38 63.89
CA VAL A 29 -22.31 -11.23 63.07
C VAL A 29 -22.27 -9.99 63.97
N THR A 30 -21.07 -9.44 64.15
CA THR A 30 -20.89 -8.06 64.64
C THR A 30 -20.78 -7.14 63.42
N SER A 31 -21.90 -6.52 63.07
CA SER A 31 -21.87 -5.29 62.28
C SER A 31 -21.35 -4.17 63.17
N THR A 32 -20.17 -3.64 62.89
CA THR A 32 -19.84 -2.22 63.11
C THR A 32 -18.61 -1.84 62.28
N GLU A 33 -18.78 -0.75 61.55
CA GLU A 33 -17.80 0.08 60.83
C GLU A 33 -17.53 -0.24 59.34
N PRO A 34 -17.90 0.67 58.41
CA PRO A 34 -17.51 0.54 57.01
C PRO A 34 -16.00 0.80 56.93
N ALA A 35 -15.23 -0.25 56.62
CA ALA A 35 -13.83 -0.10 56.26
C ALA A 35 -13.71 0.97 55.16
N PRO A 36 -12.76 1.92 55.27
CA PRO A 36 -12.59 2.92 54.25
C PRO A 36 -12.24 2.20 52.96
N LEU A 37 -12.94 2.52 51.88
CA LEU A 37 -12.46 2.27 50.54
C LEU A 37 -11.11 2.99 50.44
N VAL A 38 -10.01 2.26 50.65
CA VAL A 38 -8.68 2.74 50.33
C VAL A 38 -8.63 2.80 48.81
N VAL A 39 -9.10 3.92 48.26
CA VAL A 39 -8.78 4.35 46.89
C VAL A 39 -7.28 4.58 46.90
N GLN A 40 -6.52 3.58 46.48
CA GLN A 40 -5.09 3.74 46.29
C GLN A 40 -4.88 4.78 45.18
N PRO A 41 -4.13 5.87 45.42
CA PRO A 41 -3.78 6.82 44.38
C PRO A 41 -2.58 6.25 43.60
N HIS A 42 -2.78 5.27 42.72
CA HIS A 42 -1.71 4.76 41.85
C HIS A 42 -2.04 4.76 40.36
N GLN A 43 -3.14 5.39 39.92
CA GLN A 43 -3.57 5.29 38.52
C GLN A 43 -3.39 6.57 37.68
N GLN A 44 -2.66 7.58 38.17
CA GLN A 44 -2.43 8.81 37.41
C GLN A 44 -1.00 9.03 36.92
N SER A 45 -0.04 8.23 37.40
CA SER A 45 1.38 8.31 37.00
C SER A 45 1.83 7.23 36.01
N GLN A 46 1.14 6.08 35.92
CA GLN A 46 1.54 4.99 35.02
C GLN A 46 1.23 5.25 33.54
N SER A 47 0.11 5.92 33.25
CA SER A 47 -0.29 6.22 31.87
C SER A 47 0.58 7.30 31.25
N SER A 48 0.92 8.37 31.99
CA SER A 48 1.83 9.43 31.52
C SER A 48 3.25 8.91 31.27
N GLU A 49 3.75 8.01 32.12
CA GLU A 49 5.06 7.39 31.92
C GLU A 49 5.06 6.44 30.72
N GLN A 50 3.96 5.71 30.47
CA GLN A 50 3.80 4.86 29.30
C GLN A 50 3.73 5.68 27.99
N TRP A 51 3.03 6.81 27.97
CA TRP A 51 2.99 7.71 26.81
C TRP A 51 4.35 8.35 26.50
N SER A 52 5.11 8.73 27.54
CA SER A 52 6.49 9.21 27.37
C SER A 52 7.35 8.12 26.72
N GLN A 53 7.29 6.89 27.22
CA GLN A 53 8.08 5.78 26.67
C GLN A 53 7.68 5.39 25.24
N ILE A 54 6.39 5.50 24.88
CA ILE A 54 5.94 5.31 23.50
C ILE A 54 6.50 6.42 22.61
N GLY A 55 6.49 7.67 23.08
CA GLY A 55 7.11 8.79 22.39
C GLY A 55 8.62 8.61 22.18
N ASP A 56 9.33 8.12 23.18
CA ASP A 56 10.77 7.86 23.10
C ASP A 56 11.10 6.74 22.10
N ARG A 57 10.32 5.66 22.10
CA ARG A 57 10.49 4.56 21.15
C ARG A 57 10.12 5.00 19.73
N VAL A 58 8.99 5.69 19.55
CA VAL A 58 8.52 6.18 18.25
C VAL A 58 9.51 7.21 17.69
N SER A 59 10.03 8.14 18.50
CA SER A 59 11.01 9.12 18.04
C SER A 59 12.32 8.48 17.56
N TYR A 60 12.77 7.40 18.21
CA TYR A 60 13.94 6.63 17.77
C TYR A 60 13.72 5.93 16.42
N TYR A 61 12.54 5.34 16.20
CA TYR A 61 12.19 4.73 14.91
C TYR A 61 11.90 5.78 13.82
N LEU A 62 11.27 6.90 14.16
CA LEU A 62 11.03 8.03 13.25
C LEU A 62 12.32 8.72 12.84
N GLY A 63 13.31 8.78 13.74
CA GLY A 63 14.65 9.27 13.44
C GLY A 63 15.38 8.41 12.40
N GLN A 64 15.04 7.12 12.29
CA GLN A 64 15.60 6.18 11.33
C GLN A 64 14.74 6.00 10.07
N LEU A 65 13.49 6.50 10.05
CA LEU A 65 12.66 6.50 8.85
C LEU A 65 13.34 7.14 7.64
N PRO A 66 14.01 8.31 7.73
CA PRO A 66 14.66 8.88 6.56
C PRO A 66 15.73 7.95 5.98
N ASP A 67 16.50 7.26 6.81
CA ASP A 67 17.53 6.33 6.37
C ASP A 67 16.93 5.05 5.75
N LEU A 68 15.93 4.46 6.40
CA LEU A 68 15.22 3.28 5.88
C LEU A 68 14.47 3.57 4.57
N LEU A 69 13.85 4.75 4.46
CA LEU A 69 13.23 5.21 3.22
C LEU A 69 14.30 5.46 2.16
N SER A 70 15.39 6.15 2.49
CA SER A 70 16.49 6.39 1.56
C SER A 70 17.05 5.07 1.03
N ASP A 71 17.33 4.10 1.89
CA ASP A 71 17.85 2.78 1.52
C ASP A 71 16.83 1.99 0.68
N PHE A 72 15.55 2.01 1.04
CA PHE A 72 14.50 1.37 0.26
C PHE A 72 14.38 1.99 -1.14
N PHE A 73 14.37 3.32 -1.25
CA PHE A 73 14.26 4.02 -2.53
C PHE A 73 15.49 3.78 -3.42
N ASN A 74 16.70 3.78 -2.84
CA ASN A 74 17.94 3.50 -3.56
C ASN A 74 18.03 2.02 -3.99
N GLN A 75 17.66 1.08 -3.11
CA GLN A 75 17.71 -0.35 -3.39
C GLN A 75 16.62 -0.80 -4.37
N ASN A 76 15.42 -0.23 -4.27
CA ASN A 76 14.25 -0.58 -5.10
C ASN A 76 13.99 0.43 -6.22
N GLN A 77 14.97 1.28 -6.56
CA GLN A 77 14.81 2.36 -7.53
C GLN A 77 14.26 1.87 -8.88
N ARG A 78 14.72 0.70 -9.35
CA ARG A 78 14.23 0.09 -10.61
C ARG A 78 12.75 -0.26 -10.54
N LEU A 79 12.29 -0.80 -9.42
CA LEU A 79 10.89 -1.14 -9.21
C LEU A 79 10.05 0.13 -9.04
N LEU A 80 10.53 1.11 -8.28
CA LEU A 80 9.84 2.38 -8.08
C LEU A 80 9.70 3.18 -9.37
N ILE A 81 10.71 3.17 -10.24
CA ILE A 81 10.62 3.80 -11.57
C ILE A 81 9.58 3.07 -12.41
N ASN A 82 9.59 1.74 -12.47
CA ASN A 82 8.61 1.00 -13.27
C ASN A 82 7.18 1.19 -12.74
N LEU A 83 7.02 1.17 -11.42
CA LEU A 83 5.73 1.38 -10.77
C LEU A 83 5.26 2.82 -10.95
N GLY A 84 6.17 3.80 -10.77
CA GLY A 84 5.93 5.20 -11.03
C GLY A 84 5.60 5.48 -12.49
N LEU A 85 6.22 4.78 -13.44
CA LEU A 85 5.90 4.86 -14.86
C LEU A 85 4.51 4.27 -15.15
N LEU A 86 4.17 3.15 -14.51
CA LEU A 86 2.85 2.52 -14.66
C LEU A 86 1.75 3.43 -14.09
N PHE A 87 1.90 3.89 -12.85
CA PHE A 87 0.95 4.82 -12.23
C PHE A 87 0.91 6.16 -12.97
N GLY A 88 2.07 6.70 -13.33
CA GLY A 88 2.21 7.93 -14.11
C GLY A 88 1.55 7.81 -15.48
N GLY A 89 1.68 6.66 -16.15
CA GLY A 89 0.99 6.36 -17.40
C GLY A 89 -0.54 6.34 -17.21
N ILE A 90 -1.04 5.67 -16.17
CA ILE A 90 -2.48 5.66 -15.85
C ILE A 90 -3.00 7.08 -15.57
N VAL A 91 -2.28 7.86 -14.76
CA VAL A 91 -2.64 9.25 -14.45
C VAL A 91 -2.61 10.11 -15.72
N THR A 92 -1.60 9.94 -16.57
CA THR A 92 -1.50 10.65 -17.85
C THR A 92 -2.70 10.35 -18.73
N VAL A 93 -3.10 9.07 -18.86
CA VAL A 93 -4.29 8.68 -19.61
C VAL A 93 -5.54 9.33 -19.00
N LYS A 94 -5.70 9.31 -17.68
CA LYS A 94 -6.83 9.98 -17.00
C LYS A 94 -6.89 11.48 -17.27
N ILE A 95 -5.75 12.16 -17.22
CA ILE A 95 -5.66 13.60 -17.52
C ILE A 95 -6.03 13.85 -18.98
N THR A 96 -5.49 13.07 -19.92
CA THR A 96 -5.82 13.21 -21.35
C THR A 96 -7.31 13.00 -21.60
N LEU A 97 -7.93 12.00 -20.96
CA LEU A 97 -9.38 11.78 -21.05
C LEU A 97 -10.17 12.96 -20.45
N ALA A 98 -9.75 13.47 -19.29
CA ALA A 98 -10.41 14.63 -18.68
C ALA A 98 -10.31 15.89 -19.54
N ILE A 99 -9.18 16.10 -20.23
CA ILE A 99 -9.02 17.19 -21.19
C ILE A 99 -9.95 16.97 -22.39
N LEU A 100 -10.05 15.75 -22.91
CA LEU A 100 -10.94 15.43 -24.02
C LEU A 100 -12.41 15.67 -23.64
N ASP A 101 -12.81 15.28 -22.43
CA ASP A 101 -14.15 15.55 -21.90
C ASP A 101 -14.41 17.07 -21.82
N ALA A 102 -13.46 17.84 -21.25
CA ALA A 102 -13.59 19.29 -21.14
C ALA A 102 -13.65 20.00 -22.50
N ILE A 103 -12.92 19.49 -23.51
CA ILE A 103 -12.98 19.99 -24.88
C ILE A 103 -14.35 19.68 -25.50
N ASN A 104 -14.89 18.48 -25.26
CA ASN A 104 -16.19 18.07 -25.77
C ASN A 104 -17.36 18.85 -25.17
N ASP A 105 -17.22 19.33 -23.94
CA ASP A 105 -18.19 20.21 -23.29
C ASP A 105 -18.25 21.62 -23.93
N ILE A 106 -17.24 22.00 -24.72
CA ILE A 106 -17.23 23.27 -25.44
C ILE A 106 -17.84 23.06 -26.84
N PRO A 107 -19.03 23.62 -27.13
CA PRO A 107 -19.84 23.27 -28.30
C PRO A 107 -19.21 23.61 -29.66
N LEU A 108 -18.13 24.41 -29.68
CA LEU A 108 -17.38 24.75 -30.90
C LEU A 108 -16.08 23.95 -31.05
N LEU A 109 -15.44 23.49 -29.97
CA LEU A 109 -14.14 22.86 -30.07
C LEU A 109 -14.24 21.42 -30.60
N ALA A 110 -15.19 20.63 -30.08
CA ALA A 110 -15.43 19.26 -30.57
C ALA A 110 -15.57 19.17 -32.10
N PRO A 111 -16.52 19.89 -32.76
CA PRO A 111 -16.67 19.80 -34.21
C PRO A 111 -15.47 20.38 -34.97
N THR A 112 -14.74 21.36 -34.42
CA THR A 112 -13.52 21.86 -35.07
C THR A 112 -12.39 20.84 -35.03
N PHE A 113 -12.19 20.13 -33.92
CA PHE A 113 -11.19 19.05 -33.84
C PHE A 113 -11.54 17.87 -34.74
N GLU A 114 -12.83 17.54 -34.86
CA GLU A 114 -13.30 16.53 -35.81
C GLU A 114 -12.98 16.94 -37.27
N LEU A 115 -13.31 18.17 -37.65
CA LEU A 115 -13.02 18.68 -38.99
C LEU A 115 -11.52 18.74 -39.28
N VAL A 116 -10.71 19.19 -38.31
CA VAL A 116 -9.25 19.21 -38.40
C VAL A 116 -8.72 17.79 -38.54
N GLY A 117 -9.21 16.84 -37.74
CA GLY A 117 -8.80 15.44 -37.78
C GLY A 117 -9.12 14.79 -39.13
N ILE A 118 -10.32 15.00 -39.67
CA ILE A 118 -10.70 14.51 -41.00
C ILE A 118 -9.87 15.19 -42.08
N GLY A 119 -9.69 16.52 -42.00
CA GLY A 119 -8.89 17.29 -42.96
C GLY A 119 -7.45 16.82 -43.04
N TYR A 120 -6.78 16.69 -41.90
CA TYR A 120 -5.42 16.16 -41.82
C TYR A 120 -5.34 14.70 -42.26
N SER A 121 -6.30 13.87 -41.85
CA SER A 121 -6.33 12.45 -42.26
C SER A 121 -6.49 12.31 -43.77
N ALA A 122 -7.44 13.03 -44.37
CA ALA A 122 -7.67 13.03 -45.81
C ALA A 122 -6.46 13.57 -46.58
N TRP A 123 -5.86 14.66 -46.11
CA TRP A 123 -4.64 15.23 -46.69
C TRP A 123 -3.47 14.25 -46.60
N PHE A 124 -3.27 13.60 -45.45
CA PHE A 124 -2.22 12.62 -45.23
C PHE A 124 -2.37 11.40 -46.14
N VAL A 125 -3.59 10.86 -46.23
CA VAL A 125 -3.91 9.74 -47.12
C VAL A 125 -3.64 10.10 -48.57
N TYR A 126 -4.10 11.26 -49.02
CA TYR A 126 -3.87 11.70 -50.40
C TYR A 126 -2.38 11.93 -50.69
N ARG A 127 -1.67 12.63 -49.79
CA ARG A 127 -0.29 13.06 -49.99
C ARG A 127 0.72 11.92 -49.88
N TYR A 128 0.55 11.04 -48.90
CA TYR A 128 1.56 10.03 -48.53
C TYR A 128 1.15 8.61 -48.88
N LEU A 129 -0.14 8.29 -48.85
CA LEU A 129 -0.61 6.98 -49.30
C LEU A 129 -0.86 7.00 -50.82
N LEU A 130 -1.68 7.86 -51.41
CA LEU A 130 -2.02 7.66 -52.83
C LEU A 130 -0.86 7.91 -53.82
N LYS A 131 0.12 8.74 -53.44
CA LYS A 131 1.27 9.06 -54.30
C LYS A 131 2.41 8.05 -54.12
N VAL A 132 2.71 7.30 -55.18
CA VAL A 132 3.69 6.17 -55.17
C VAL A 132 5.08 6.61 -54.70
N GLU A 133 5.55 7.79 -55.15
CA GLU A 133 6.83 8.36 -54.73
C GLU A 133 6.91 8.56 -53.21
N ASN A 134 5.82 9.06 -52.61
CA ASN A 134 5.75 9.34 -51.18
C ASN A 134 5.59 8.09 -50.31
N ARG A 135 5.00 7.00 -50.82
CA ARG A 135 4.94 5.73 -50.08
C ARG A 135 6.34 5.16 -49.83
N GLN A 136 7.24 5.28 -50.82
CA GLN A 136 8.59 4.72 -50.71
C GLN A 136 9.44 5.53 -49.71
N GLU A 137 9.38 6.85 -49.80
CA GLU A 137 10.04 7.78 -48.87
C GLU A 137 9.54 7.57 -47.43
N LEU A 138 8.22 7.53 -47.22
CA LEU A 138 7.62 7.34 -45.90
C LEU A 138 7.98 5.97 -45.28
N SER A 139 8.03 4.91 -46.09
CA SER A 139 8.39 3.58 -45.60
C SER A 139 9.85 3.54 -45.12
N GLN A 140 10.76 4.17 -45.87
CA GLN A 140 12.16 4.29 -45.49
C GLN A 140 12.34 5.10 -44.20
N GLU A 141 11.64 6.24 -44.06
CA GLU A 141 11.67 7.04 -42.84
C GLU A 141 11.11 6.29 -41.63
N ILE A 142 10.00 5.56 -41.79
CA ILE A 142 9.40 4.74 -40.73
C ILE A 142 10.37 3.63 -40.29
N ASP A 143 11.06 2.98 -41.22
CA ASP A 143 12.02 1.93 -40.90
C ASP A 143 13.23 2.49 -40.13
N VAL A 144 13.72 3.67 -40.51
CA VAL A 144 14.78 4.38 -39.78
C VAL A 144 14.32 4.78 -38.38
N LEU A 145 13.11 5.33 -38.23
CA LEU A 145 12.53 5.70 -36.93
C LEU A 145 12.33 4.47 -36.03
N LYS A 146 11.83 3.36 -36.58
CA LYS A 146 11.70 2.10 -35.84
C LYS A 146 13.05 1.60 -35.35
N GLN A 147 14.10 1.65 -36.18
CA GLN A 147 15.45 1.28 -35.77
C GLN A 147 16.00 2.18 -34.66
N GLN A 148 15.65 3.47 -34.64
CA GLN A 148 16.08 4.38 -33.58
C GLN A 148 15.33 4.16 -32.26
N VAL A 149 14.02 3.91 -32.31
CA VAL A 149 13.18 3.81 -31.10
C VAL A 149 13.20 2.41 -30.48
N VAL A 150 13.16 1.36 -31.32
CA VAL A 150 13.15 -0.03 -30.87
C VAL A 150 14.58 -0.54 -30.63
N GLY A 151 15.59 0.19 -31.13
CA GLY A 151 16.98 -0.22 -31.10
C GLY A 151 17.25 -1.26 -32.19
N GLY A 152 17.81 -0.81 -33.30
CA GLY A 152 18.37 -1.65 -34.35
C GLY A 152 19.57 -2.41 -33.80
N GLN A 153 19.32 -3.58 -33.22
CA GLN A 153 20.36 -4.57 -33.02
C GLN A 153 20.66 -5.20 -34.38
N LYS A 154 21.92 -5.12 -34.77
CA LYS A 154 22.49 -5.83 -35.90
C LYS A 154 22.60 -7.32 -35.60
#